data_AF-A0A938JHB8-F1
#
_entry.id   AF-A0A938JHB8-F1
#
_cell.length_a   1.000
_cell.length_b   1.000
_cell.length_c   1.000
_cell.angle_alpha   90.00
_cell.angle_beta   90.00
_cell.angle_gamma   90.00
#
_symmetry.space_group_name_H-M   'P 1'
#
loop_
_entity.id
_entity.type
_entity.pdbx_description
1 polymer ?
#
loop_
_entity_poly.entity_id
_entity_poly.type
_entity_poly.pdbx_seq_one_letter_code
_entity_poly.pdbx_strand_id
1 'polypeptide(L)'
;MTSPIAPRDPGDDPYAWMRDDARVLPHLEAERAAYDARMAALAPLAAEVLAELVARTPDAERSVSRDHGSHAYYTLTRPGRELPELRRSGPEGDELLVDLASF
;
A
#
# COMPACT_ATOMS: atom_id res chain seq x y z
N MET A 1 16.40 -8.22 21.35
CA MET A 1 16.95 -8.86 20.14
C MET A 1 17.90 -7.88 19.47
N THR A 2 19.01 -8.37 18.94
CA THR A 2 20.02 -7.58 18.22
C THR A 2 19.63 -7.51 16.74
N SER A 3 19.73 -6.35 16.11
CA SER A 3 19.56 -6.20 14.65
C SER A 3 20.61 -7.04 13.92
N PRO A 4 20.25 -7.73 12.82
CA PRO A 4 21.23 -8.48 12.06
C PRO A 4 22.25 -7.51 11.44
N ILE A 5 23.48 -7.99 11.26
CA ILE A 5 24.55 -7.21 10.64
C ILE A 5 24.68 -7.71 9.20
N ALA A 6 24.49 -6.81 8.24
CA ALA A 6 24.69 -7.11 6.83
C ALA A 6 26.14 -7.57 6.56
N PRO A 7 26.36 -8.69 5.85
CA PRO A 7 27.70 -9.07 5.41
C PRO A 7 28.27 -8.00 4.48
N ARG A 8 29.58 -7.77 4.60
CA ARG A 8 30.31 -6.76 3.85
C ARG A 8 31.22 -7.45 2.83
N ASP A 9 31.02 -7.15 1.55
CA ASP A 9 31.86 -7.68 0.46
C ASP A 9 33.09 -6.78 0.20
N PRO A 10 34.17 -7.33 -0.38
CA PRO A 10 35.29 -6.51 -0.85
C PRO A 10 34.88 -5.56 -1.99
N GLY A 11 35.60 -4.44 -2.12
CA GLY A 11 35.37 -3.45 -3.18
C GLY A 11 34.85 -2.11 -2.67
N ASP A 12 34.55 -1.22 -3.61
CA ASP A 12 34.17 0.17 -3.34
C ASP A 12 32.71 0.32 -2.86
N ASP A 13 31.83 -0.61 -3.26
CA ASP A 13 30.46 -0.76 -2.75
C ASP A 13 30.29 -2.13 -2.07
N PRO A 14 30.58 -2.23 -0.77
CA PRO A 14 30.55 -3.49 -0.02
C PRO A 14 29.17 -4.13 0.14
N TYR A 15 28.10 -3.38 -0.19
CA TYR A 15 26.72 -3.83 -0.09
C TYR A 15 26.06 -3.92 -1.46
N ALA A 16 26.85 -3.90 -2.55
CA ALA A 16 26.34 -4.05 -3.90
C ALA A 16 25.54 -5.35 -4.10
N TRP A 17 25.84 -6.38 -3.30
CA TRP A 17 25.14 -7.66 -3.28
C TRP A 17 23.67 -7.56 -2.85
N MET A 18 23.24 -6.49 -2.18
CA MET A 18 21.83 -6.29 -1.81
C MET A 18 20.91 -6.07 -3.02
N ARG A 19 21.47 -5.89 -4.23
CA ARG A 19 20.72 -5.83 -5.49
C ARG A 19 20.33 -7.22 -6.03
N ASP A 20 20.92 -8.29 -5.48
CA ASP A 20 20.60 -9.67 -5.83
C ASP A 20 19.51 -10.20 -4.91
N ASP A 21 18.33 -10.44 -5.47
CA ASP A 21 17.14 -10.90 -4.74
C ASP A 21 17.40 -12.19 -3.94
N ALA A 22 18.08 -13.17 -4.53
CA ALA A 22 18.30 -14.46 -3.89
C ALA A 22 19.20 -14.32 -2.65
N ARG A 23 20.10 -13.35 -2.65
CA ARG A 23 21.03 -13.11 -1.55
C ARG A 23 20.49 -12.12 -0.52
N VAL A 24 19.70 -11.12 -0.94
CA VAL A 24 19.17 -10.08 -0.06
C VAL A 24 17.96 -10.54 0.76
N LEU A 25 17.12 -11.43 0.21
CA LEU A 25 15.89 -11.89 0.88
C LEU A 25 16.13 -12.43 2.30
N PRO A 26 17.07 -13.35 2.56
CA PRO A 26 17.31 -13.85 3.92
C PRO A 26 17.73 -12.75 4.91
N HIS A 27 18.45 -11.73 4.42
CA HIS A 27 18.83 -10.59 5.25
C HIS A 27 17.63 -9.70 5.58
N LEU A 28 16.76 -9.43 4.59
CA LEU A 28 15.53 -8.65 4.80
C LEU A 28 14.54 -9.37 5.74
N GLU A 29 14.44 -10.69 5.68
CA GLU A 29 13.63 -11.47 6.63
C GLU A 29 14.16 -11.37 8.05
N ALA A 30 15.49 -11.44 8.23
CA ALA A 30 16.11 -11.26 9.53
C ALA A 30 15.91 -9.84 10.07
N GLU A 31 16.03 -8.82 9.22
CA GLU A 31 15.73 -7.42 9.57
C GLU A 31 14.26 -7.26 9.95
N ARG A 32 13.33 -7.88 9.21
CA ARG A 32 11.90 -7.86 9.52
C ARG A 32 11.60 -8.48 10.88
N ALA A 33 12.20 -9.62 11.21
CA ALA A 33 12.03 -10.25 12.51
C ALA A 33 12.57 -9.39 13.67
N ALA A 34 13.71 -8.72 13.46
CA ALA A 34 14.27 -7.79 14.45
C ALA A 34 13.37 -6.56 14.65
N TYR A 35 12.80 -6.03 13.55
CA TYR A 35 11.80 -4.97 13.58
C TYR A 35 10.54 -5.39 14.36
N ASP A 36 9.94 -6.53 14.01
CA ASP A 36 8.72 -7.02 14.66
C ASP A 36 8.93 -7.20 16.17
N ALA A 37 10.06 -7.76 16.58
CA ALA A 37 10.41 -7.92 17.99
C ALA A 37 10.58 -6.59 18.73
N ARG A 38 11.12 -5.56 18.06
CA ARG A 38 11.32 -4.23 18.65
C ARG A 38 10.01 -3.44 18.72
N MET A 39 9.13 -3.65 17.76
CA MET A 39 7.82 -2.99 17.68
C MET A 39 6.73 -3.69 18.49
N ALA A 40 6.94 -4.91 18.96
CA ALA A 40 5.95 -5.68 19.71
C ALA A 40 5.31 -4.91 20.88
N ALA A 41 6.10 -4.13 21.63
CA ALA A 41 5.59 -3.32 22.74
C ALA A 41 4.66 -2.17 22.30
N LEU A 42 4.79 -1.71 21.05
CA LEU A 42 3.98 -0.64 20.47
C LEU A 42 2.72 -1.17 19.77
N ALA A 43 2.56 -2.49 19.61
CA ALA A 43 1.43 -3.08 18.91
C ALA A 43 0.05 -2.61 19.45
N PRO A 44 -0.17 -2.47 20.77
CA PRO A 44 -1.44 -1.94 21.29
C PRO A 44 -1.69 -0.48 20.87
N LEU A 45 -0.67 0.38 20.96
CA LEU A 45 -0.78 1.78 20.56
C LEU A 45 -1.00 1.92 19.05
N ALA A 46 -0.29 1.11 18.24
CA ALA A 46 -0.48 1.08 16.81
C ALA A 46 -1.91 0.66 16.43
N ALA A 47 -2.49 -0.32 17.14
CA ALA A 47 -3.87 -0.74 16.93
C ALA A 47 -4.88 0.36 17.30
N GLU A 48 -4.65 1.10 18.39
CA GLU A 48 -5.48 2.25 18.78
C GLU A 48 -5.45 3.35 17.72
N VAL A 49 -4.25 3.78 17.30
CA VAL A 49 -4.09 4.80 16.25
C VAL A 49 -4.71 4.33 14.94
N LEU A 50 -4.54 3.06 14.57
CA LEU A 50 -5.16 2.50 13.38
C LEU A 50 -6.69 2.58 13.45
N ALA A 51 -7.28 2.17 14.57
CA ALA A 51 -8.72 2.24 14.78
C ALA A 51 -9.24 3.69 14.68
N GLU A 52 -8.50 4.65 15.23
CA GLU A 52 -8.86 6.05 15.10
C GLU A 52 -8.77 6.57 13.66
N LEU A 53 -7.73 6.18 12.91
CA LEU A 53 -7.58 6.56 11.50
C LEU A 53 -8.73 5.98 10.67
N VAL A 54 -9.04 4.69 10.85
CA VAL A 54 -10.17 4.02 10.18
C VAL A 54 -11.48 4.72 10.51
N ALA A 55 -11.73 5.06 11.78
CA ALA A 55 -12.95 5.76 12.18
C ALA A 55 -13.10 7.16 11.56
N ARG A 56 -12.00 7.78 11.10
CA ARG A 56 -11.99 9.10 10.43
C ARG A 56 -12.00 8.99 8.90
N THR A 57 -11.79 7.80 8.36
CA THR A 57 -11.80 7.56 6.92
C THR A 57 -13.16 7.03 6.48
N PRO A 58 -13.83 7.67 5.51
CA PRO A 58 -15.07 7.13 4.95
C PRO A 58 -14.86 5.75 4.32
N ASP A 59 -15.74 4.79 4.62
CA ASP A 59 -15.71 3.45 4.01
C ASP A 59 -15.88 3.48 2.49
N ALA A 60 -16.52 4.53 1.97
CA ALA A 60 -16.69 4.75 0.55
C ALA A 60 -16.18 6.14 0.18
N GLU A 61 -15.42 6.21 -0.90
CA GLU A 61 -14.91 7.47 -1.44
C GLU A 61 -15.31 7.58 -2.90
N ARG A 62 -15.89 8.73 -3.26
CA ARG A 62 -16.11 9.12 -4.65
C ARG A 62 -15.30 10.38 -4.92
N SER A 63 -14.44 10.35 -5.94
CA SER A 63 -13.67 11.53 -6.32
C SER A 63 -14.57 12.64 -6.85
N VAL A 64 -14.05 13.86 -6.84
CA VAL A 64 -14.62 14.93 -7.67
C VAL A 64 -14.60 14.46 -9.13
N SER A 65 -15.70 14.69 -9.83
CA SER A 65 -15.81 14.31 -11.24
C SER A 65 -15.05 15.30 -12.12
N ARG A 66 -14.44 14.78 -13.19
CA ARG A 66 -13.79 15.57 -14.24
C ARG A 66 -14.56 15.44 -15.53
N ASP A 67 -15.05 16.55 -16.05
CA ASP A 67 -15.80 16.58 -17.29
C ASP A 67 -14.88 16.45 -18.51
N HIS A 68 -15.29 15.60 -19.45
CA HIS A 68 -14.64 15.45 -20.74
C HIS A 68 -15.65 15.03 -21.82
N GLY A 69 -15.95 15.95 -22.74
CA GLY A 69 -16.99 15.76 -23.75
C GLY A 69 -18.37 15.68 -23.11
N SER A 70 -19.18 14.69 -23.50
CA SER A 70 -20.50 14.44 -22.93
C SER A 70 -20.47 13.62 -21.63
N HIS A 71 -19.30 13.36 -21.05
CA HIS A 71 -19.17 12.48 -19.89
C HIS A 71 -18.41 13.14 -18.74
N ALA A 72 -18.79 12.78 -17.51
CA ALA A 72 -18.10 13.11 -16.28
C ALA A 72 -17.40 11.85 -15.72
N TYR A 73 -16.08 11.90 -15.58
CA TYR A 73 -15.26 10.77 -15.13
C TYR A 73 -14.94 10.89 -13.65
N TYR A 74 -14.99 9.79 -12.92
CA TYR A 74 -14.72 9.78 -11.48
C TYR A 74 -14.21 8.40 -11.03
N THR A 75 -13.55 8.36 -9.88
CA THR A 75 -13.24 7.10 -9.20
C THR A 75 -14.23 6.85 -8.07
N LEU A 76 -14.53 5.58 -7.84
CA LEU A 76 -15.39 5.13 -6.75
C LEU A 76 -14.73 3.97 -6.00
N THR A 77 -14.31 4.21 -4.77
CA THR A 77 -13.96 3.16 -3.81
C THR A 77 -15.21 2.76 -3.05
N ARG A 78 -15.65 1.51 -3.18
CA ARG A 78 -16.82 1.00 -2.45
C ARG A 78 -16.43 0.54 -1.03
N PRO A 79 -17.38 0.46 -0.09
CA PRO A 79 -17.15 -0.14 1.22
C PRO A 79 -16.48 -1.52 1.11
N GLY A 80 -15.39 -1.70 1.87
CA GLY A 80 -14.63 -2.94 1.91
C GLY A 80 -13.77 -3.22 0.67
N ARG A 81 -13.61 -2.26 -0.25
CA ARG A 81 -12.69 -2.36 -1.38
C ARG A 81 -11.47 -1.49 -1.13
N GLU A 82 -10.28 -2.05 -1.34
CA GLU A 82 -9.02 -1.30 -1.21
C GLU A 82 -8.69 -0.51 -2.48
N LEU A 83 -9.16 -0.98 -3.65
CA LEU A 83 -8.87 -0.39 -4.95
C LEU A 83 -10.14 0.20 -5.57
N PRO A 84 -10.04 1.39 -6.21
CA PRO A 84 -11.20 2.06 -6.79
C PRO A 84 -11.62 1.49 -8.14
N GLU A 85 -12.87 1.76 -8.49
CA GLU A 85 -13.41 1.63 -9.84
C GLU A 85 -13.22 2.96 -10.59
N LEU A 86 -12.73 2.92 -11.84
CA LEU A 86 -12.84 4.05 -12.76
C LEU A 86 -14.20 4.00 -13.45
N ARG A 87 -14.98 5.07 -13.31
CA ARG A 87 -16.35 5.15 -13.82
C ARG A 87 -16.54 6.43 -14.63
N ARG A 88 -17.56 6.44 -15.48
CA ARG A 88 -18.04 7.67 -16.13
C ARG A 88 -19.56 7.77 -16.06
N SER A 89 -20.07 8.98 -16.02
CA SER A 89 -21.49 9.31 -16.11
C SER A 89 -21.74 10.12 -17.37
N GLY A 90 -22.77 9.79 -18.15
CA GLY A 90 -23.14 10.49 -19.37
C GLY A 90 -24.65 10.43 -19.65
N PRO A 91 -25.09 10.81 -20.86
CA PRO A 91 -26.52 10.82 -21.23
C PRO A 91 -27.21 9.46 -21.09
N GLU A 92 -26.46 8.37 -21.24
CA GLU A 92 -26.96 6.99 -21.14
C GLU A 92 -26.86 6.42 -19.71
N GLY A 93 -26.33 7.19 -18.77
CA GLY A 93 -26.18 6.82 -17.36
C GLY A 93 -24.74 6.57 -16.93
N ASP A 94 -24.60 5.82 -15.82
CA ASP A 94 -23.32 5.52 -15.18
C ASP A 94 -22.73 4.19 -15.67
N GLU A 95 -21.48 4.23 -16.12
CA GLU A 95 -20.75 3.09 -16.68
C GLU A 95 -19.47 2.81 -15.88
N LEU A 96 -19.20 1.53 -15.63
CA LEU A 96 -17.92 1.05 -15.10
C LEU A 96 -16.94 0.87 -16.26
N LEU A 97 -15.78 1.53 -16.20
CA LEU A 97 -14.74 1.39 -17.22
C LEU A 97 -13.68 0.37 -16.80
N VAL A 98 -13.20 0.47 -15.55
CA VAL A 98 -12.16 -0.41 -15.01
C VAL A 98 -12.44 -0.66 -13.53
N ASP A 99 -12.41 -1.93 -13.11
CA ASP A 99 -12.28 -2.31 -11.71
C ASP A 99 -10.80 -2.62 -11.44
N LEU A 100 -10.11 -1.77 -10.68
CA LEU A 100 -8.67 -1.96 -10.42
C LEU A 100 -8.38 -3.18 -9.54
N ALA A 101 -9.36 -3.70 -8.82
CA ALA A 101 -9.20 -4.92 -8.04
C ALA A 101 -9.25 -6.21 -8.90
N SER A 102 -9.60 -6.08 -10.18
CA SER A 102 -9.72 -7.19 -11.12
C SER A 102 -8.55 -7.28 -12.11
N PHE A 103 -7.51 -6.48 -11.92
CA PHE A 103 -6.33 -6.41 -12.79
C PHE A 103 -5.18 -7.30 -12.30
#